data_AF-A0A1G0CI06-F1
#
_entry.id   AF-A0A1G0CI06-F1
#
_cell.length_a   1.000
_cell.length_b   1.000
_cell.length_c   1.000
_cell.angle_alpha   90.00
_cell.angle_beta   90.00
_cell.angle_gamma   90.00
#
_symmetry.space_group_name_H-M   'P 1'
#
loop_
_entity.id
_entity.type
_entity.pdbx_description
1 polymer ?
#
loop_
_entity_poly.entity_id
_entity_poly.type
_entity_poly.pdbx_seq_one_letter_code
_entity_poly.pdbx_strand_id
1 'polypeptide(L)'
;MMIEQPACNNNNSTFFMKHTFPLVFLLLVTACSEPAISISQTQTDVTEPEDSLSIVEKHYKEFNDSVKSISKGTVSNGSLEHGQLFPFSGKNYHYFDTNSYLASRCFVHSNVKSCVLDTYEKLEKTAPNRLFGIMECSNEHGGKIAPHRTHQNGLSIDFMTPLLKNGQPYTDLDFAGAQHYLMNFDANGRYEDDPTVSIDFELMAQHLLTLIESARTNGLTIEKVIWKMELRDELFATESGKKLQQSGVYITTNLTPLINALHDDHYHVDFKLK
;
A
#
# COMPACT_ATOMS: atom_id res chain seq x y z
N MET A 1 -15.05 -38.07 53.02
CA MET A 1 -16.17 -38.01 52.05
C MET A 1 -15.52 -38.00 50.68
N MET A 2 -15.32 -39.20 50.14
CA MET A 2 -14.75 -39.48 48.83
C MET A 2 -15.93 -39.77 47.90
N ILE A 3 -15.92 -39.26 46.67
CA ILE A 3 -16.89 -39.67 45.65
C ILE A 3 -16.11 -40.10 44.41
N GLU A 4 -16.44 -41.31 43.98
CA GLU A 4 -15.84 -42.11 42.92
C GLU A 4 -16.28 -41.67 41.51
N GLN A 5 -15.43 -42.00 40.53
CA GLN A 5 -15.72 -42.24 39.12
C GLN A 5 -16.34 -43.66 38.94
N PRO A 6 -17.00 -44.08 37.81
CA PRO A 6 -16.28 -44.37 36.56
C PRO A 6 -17.03 -44.30 35.20
N ALA A 7 -16.18 -44.53 34.19
CA ALA A 7 -16.23 -44.57 32.72
C ALA A 7 -17.31 -45.38 31.98
N CYS A 8 -17.47 -45.06 30.68
CA CYS A 8 -17.90 -45.94 29.57
C CYS A 8 -17.61 -45.22 28.22
N ASN A 9 -17.48 -45.83 27.03
CA ASN A 9 -16.64 -46.90 26.48
C ASN A 9 -16.63 -46.69 24.94
N ASN A 10 -15.67 -47.29 24.22
CA ASN A 10 -15.40 -47.16 22.77
C ASN A 10 -16.51 -47.64 21.82
N ASN A 11 -16.48 -47.20 20.54
CA ASN A 11 -16.52 -48.12 19.38
C ASN A 11 -16.09 -47.48 18.05
N ASN A 12 -15.17 -48.18 17.36
CA ASN A 12 -14.72 -47.98 15.98
C ASN A 12 -15.63 -48.73 14.99
N SER A 13 -15.76 -48.23 13.75
CA SER A 13 -16.06 -49.09 12.60
C SER A 13 -15.44 -48.54 11.31
N THR A 14 -14.41 -49.22 10.83
CA THR A 14 -13.80 -49.10 9.50
C THR A 14 -14.50 -50.03 8.51
N PHE A 15 -14.83 -49.54 7.31
CA PHE A 15 -15.42 -50.35 6.23
C PHE A 15 -14.38 -50.57 5.11
N PHE A 16 -14.14 -51.85 4.80
CA PHE A 16 -13.32 -52.34 3.69
C PHE A 16 -14.24 -52.70 2.52
N MET A 17 -13.85 -52.40 1.27
CA MET A 17 -14.34 -53.17 0.12
C MET A 17 -13.28 -53.24 -1.00
N LYS A 18 -12.89 -54.48 -1.32
CA LYS A 18 -12.11 -54.90 -2.49
C LYS A 18 -13.05 -55.07 -3.69
N HIS A 19 -12.50 -55.08 -4.92
CA HIS A 19 -12.76 -56.01 -6.04
C HIS A 19 -12.52 -55.34 -7.41
N THR A 20 -11.38 -55.63 -8.06
CA THR A 20 -11.16 -56.60 -9.17
C THR A 20 -11.51 -56.09 -10.59
N PHE A 21 -10.48 -56.05 -11.43
CA PHE A 21 -10.49 -55.91 -12.89
C PHE A 21 -11.22 -57.07 -13.59
N PRO A 22 -11.74 -56.83 -14.81
CA PRO A 22 -11.31 -57.64 -15.94
C PRO A 22 -11.02 -56.85 -17.23
N LEU A 23 -10.43 -57.60 -18.15
CA LEU A 23 -9.69 -57.25 -19.36
C LEU A 23 -10.57 -57.35 -20.63
N VAL A 24 -10.07 -56.76 -21.73
CA VAL A 24 -10.30 -57.09 -23.17
C VAL A 24 -11.44 -56.35 -23.91
N PHE A 25 -11.09 -55.48 -24.87
CA PHE A 25 -11.14 -55.81 -26.31
C PHE A 25 -10.40 -54.77 -27.17
N LEU A 26 -9.49 -55.27 -27.99
CA LEU A 26 -8.74 -54.57 -29.03
C LEU A 26 -9.62 -54.44 -30.28
N LEU A 27 -9.81 -53.23 -30.79
CA LEU A 27 -10.38 -52.98 -32.11
C LEU A 27 -9.50 -51.97 -32.85
N LEU A 28 -8.67 -52.51 -33.75
CA LEU A 28 -8.00 -51.80 -34.82
C LEU A 28 -9.06 -51.32 -35.81
N VAL A 29 -9.18 -50.00 -35.99
CA VAL A 29 -9.75 -49.46 -37.23
C VAL A 29 -8.91 -48.29 -37.70
N THR A 30 -8.68 -48.33 -39.00
CA THR A 30 -7.80 -47.60 -39.90
C THR A 30 -7.87 -46.07 -39.84
N ALA A 31 -6.71 -45.47 -40.09
CA ALA A 31 -6.52 -44.05 -40.32
C ALA A 31 -7.29 -43.53 -41.55
N CYS A 32 -8.03 -42.44 -41.35
CA CYS A 32 -8.27 -41.42 -42.37
C CYS A 32 -7.74 -40.10 -41.80
N SER A 33 -6.72 -39.57 -42.45
CA SER A 33 -6.13 -38.26 -42.20
C SER A 33 -7.07 -37.17 -42.65
N GLU A 34 -7.65 -36.43 -41.70
CA GLU A 34 -8.22 -35.10 -41.93
C GLU A 34 -7.20 -34.04 -41.53
N PRO A 35 -7.09 -32.93 -42.29
CA PRO A 35 -6.12 -31.90 -41.99
C PRO A 35 -6.46 -31.22 -40.66
N ALA A 36 -5.50 -31.26 -39.73
CA ALA A 36 -5.54 -30.45 -38.53
C ALA A 36 -5.59 -28.97 -38.94
N ILE A 37 -6.76 -28.35 -38.78
CA ILE A 37 -6.88 -26.90 -38.77
C ILE A 37 -6.11 -26.44 -37.53
N SER A 38 -4.90 -25.95 -37.76
CA SER A 38 -4.12 -25.18 -36.80
C SER A 38 -4.95 -23.95 -36.43
N ILE A 39 -5.69 -24.05 -35.32
CA ILE A 39 -6.20 -22.86 -34.62
C ILE A 39 -4.96 -22.19 -34.04
N SER A 40 -4.37 -21.30 -34.84
CA SER A 40 -3.49 -20.26 -34.33
C SER A 40 -4.32 -19.49 -33.31
N GLN A 41 -4.07 -19.74 -32.03
CA GLN A 41 -4.46 -18.81 -30.98
C GLN A 41 -3.59 -17.57 -31.18
N THR A 42 -4.02 -16.71 -32.09
CA THR A 42 -3.64 -15.31 -32.09
C THR A 42 -4.16 -14.78 -30.77
N GLN A 43 -3.26 -14.65 -29.80
CA GLN A 43 -3.46 -13.79 -28.65
C GLN A 43 -3.73 -12.40 -29.23
N THR A 44 -5.00 -12.09 -29.40
CA THR A 44 -5.44 -10.72 -29.62
C THR A 44 -5.13 -10.01 -28.31
N ASP A 45 -3.99 -9.35 -28.29
CA ASP A 45 -3.72 -8.23 -27.40
C ASP A 45 -4.87 -7.24 -27.62
N VAL A 46 -5.86 -7.28 -26.74
CA VAL A 46 -7.01 -6.39 -26.78
C VAL A 46 -6.49 -5.05 -26.28
N THR A 47 -5.84 -4.31 -27.18
CA THR A 47 -5.57 -2.90 -26.96
C THR A 47 -6.92 -2.20 -26.99
N GLU A 48 -7.45 -1.88 -25.81
CA GLU A 48 -8.55 -0.93 -25.63
C GLU A 48 -8.28 0.29 -26.53
N PRO A 49 -9.25 0.71 -27.37
CA PRO A 49 -9.03 1.86 -28.25
C PRO A 49 -8.70 3.08 -27.39
N GLU A 50 -7.58 3.74 -27.69
CA GLU A 50 -6.97 4.80 -26.87
C GLU A 50 -7.92 5.99 -26.55
N ASP A 51 -9.03 6.08 -27.27
CA ASP A 51 -10.11 7.05 -27.08
C ASP A 51 -11.04 6.73 -25.87
N SER A 52 -11.00 5.51 -25.31
CA SER A 52 -11.80 5.11 -24.13
C SER A 52 -11.15 5.46 -22.79
N LEU A 53 -9.84 5.75 -22.76
CA LEU A 53 -9.11 6.02 -21.54
C LEU A 53 -9.47 7.38 -20.93
N SER A 54 -9.67 7.42 -19.61
CA SER A 54 -9.79 8.64 -18.83
C SER A 54 -8.50 9.48 -18.91
N ILE A 55 -8.60 10.77 -18.56
CA ILE A 55 -7.43 11.66 -18.54
C ILE A 55 -6.32 11.18 -17.59
N VAL A 56 -6.70 10.53 -16.49
CA VAL A 56 -5.77 9.96 -15.50
C VAL A 56 -5.04 8.75 -16.07
N GLU A 57 -5.76 7.85 -16.75
CA GLU A 57 -5.15 6.68 -17.39
C GLU A 57 -4.24 7.07 -18.55
N LYS A 58 -4.64 8.07 -19.34
CA LYS A 58 -3.79 8.65 -20.40
C LYS A 58 -2.50 9.21 -19.81
N HIS A 59 -2.60 10.00 -18.74
CA HIS A 59 -1.44 10.55 -18.03
C HIS A 59 -0.55 9.44 -17.47
N TYR A 60 -1.11 8.43 -16.80
CA TYR A 60 -0.32 7.30 -16.31
C TYR A 60 0.40 6.57 -17.44
N LYS A 61 -0.30 6.27 -18.55
CA LYS A 61 0.29 5.57 -19.70
C LYS A 61 1.44 6.35 -20.34
N GLU A 62 1.34 7.67 -20.39
CA GLU A 62 2.39 8.56 -20.92
C GLU A 62 3.69 8.46 -20.11
N PHE A 63 3.59 8.39 -18.78
CA PHE A 63 4.74 8.42 -17.87
C PHE A 63 5.11 7.05 -17.26
N ASN A 64 4.41 5.98 -17.62
CA ASN A 64 4.66 4.64 -17.12
C ASN A 64 5.83 3.99 -17.87
N ASP A 65 7.04 4.50 -17.63
CA ASP A 65 8.28 3.83 -18.02
C ASP A 65 8.82 2.92 -16.90
N SER A 66 9.81 2.09 -17.26
CA SER A 66 10.50 1.18 -16.33
C SER A 66 11.99 1.51 -16.22
N VAL A 67 12.40 2.69 -16.67
CA VAL A 67 13.80 3.12 -16.60
C VAL A 67 14.16 3.31 -15.13
N LYS A 68 15.35 2.84 -14.75
CA LYS A 68 15.83 2.96 -13.38
C LYS A 68 16.07 4.42 -13.04
N SER A 69 15.48 4.88 -11.94
CA SER A 69 15.60 6.25 -11.47
C SER A 69 17.01 6.57 -10.95
N ILE A 70 17.34 7.87 -10.97
CA ILE A 70 18.53 8.42 -10.31
C ILE A 70 18.10 9.58 -9.42
N SER A 71 18.25 9.41 -8.11
CA SER A 71 18.09 10.50 -7.13
C SER A 71 19.41 11.23 -6.92
N LYS A 72 19.39 12.57 -6.96
CA LYS A 72 20.56 13.41 -6.67
C LYS A 72 20.27 14.38 -5.53
N GLY A 73 21.28 14.68 -4.72
CA GLY A 73 21.16 15.61 -3.60
C GLY A 73 20.35 15.04 -2.44
N THR A 74 19.67 15.92 -1.71
CA THR A 74 18.89 15.58 -0.51
C THR A 74 17.40 15.78 -0.75
N VAL A 75 16.56 15.25 0.13
CA VAL A 75 15.09 15.42 0.05
C VAL A 75 14.65 16.89 0.01
N SER A 76 15.47 17.84 0.51
CA SER A 76 15.17 19.28 0.54
C SER A 76 16.05 20.14 -0.38
N ASN A 77 16.93 19.51 -1.16
CA ASN A 77 17.76 20.17 -2.17
C ASN A 77 18.28 19.09 -3.13
N GLY A 78 17.44 18.70 -4.09
CA GLY A 78 17.71 17.54 -4.93
C GLY A 78 16.99 17.56 -6.26
N SER A 79 17.21 16.50 -7.02
CA SER A 79 16.53 16.26 -8.30
C SER A 79 16.30 14.75 -8.49
N LEU A 80 15.42 14.43 -9.41
CA LEU A 80 15.07 13.07 -9.80
C LEU A 80 15.19 12.94 -11.32
N GLU A 81 15.89 11.91 -11.78
CA GLU A 81 15.91 11.53 -13.19
C GLU A 81 15.20 10.18 -13.33
N HIS A 82 14.43 10.02 -14.41
CA HIS A 82 13.58 8.85 -14.65
C HIS A 82 12.67 8.55 -13.44
N GLY A 83 12.03 9.57 -12.89
CA GLY A 83 11.05 9.40 -11.82
C GLY A 83 9.90 8.52 -12.29
N GLN A 84 9.41 7.67 -11.41
CA GLN A 84 8.31 6.77 -11.74
C GLN A 84 7.03 7.23 -11.07
N LEU A 85 5.99 7.39 -11.88
CA LEU A 85 4.65 7.74 -11.45
C LEU A 85 3.97 6.51 -10.80
N PHE A 86 3.32 6.68 -9.66
CA PHE A 86 2.44 5.61 -9.12
C PHE A 86 1.20 5.44 -10.00
N PRO A 87 0.64 4.23 -10.09
CA PRO A 87 -0.75 4.09 -10.54
C PRO A 87 -1.66 4.96 -9.67
N PHE A 88 -2.66 5.60 -10.27
CA PHE A 88 -3.58 6.46 -9.52
C PHE A 88 -4.33 5.70 -8.41
N SER A 89 -4.61 4.41 -8.62
CA SER A 89 -5.16 3.53 -7.61
C SER A 89 -4.75 2.08 -7.85
N GLY A 90 -4.92 1.27 -6.80
CA GLY A 90 -4.83 -0.18 -6.86
C GLY A 90 -5.91 -0.82 -5.99
N LYS A 91 -5.76 -2.11 -5.68
CA LYS A 91 -6.79 -2.87 -4.96
C LYS A 91 -7.11 -2.33 -3.56
N ASN A 92 -6.10 -1.81 -2.88
CA ASN A 92 -6.18 -1.35 -1.49
C ASN A 92 -5.44 -0.02 -1.28
N TYR A 93 -5.15 0.74 -2.34
CA TYR A 93 -4.60 2.09 -2.21
C TYR A 93 -5.13 3.03 -3.29
N HIS A 94 -5.03 4.33 -3.05
CA HIS A 94 -5.37 5.37 -4.02
C HIS A 94 -4.48 6.60 -3.82
N TYR A 95 -4.40 7.42 -4.86
CA TYR A 95 -3.86 8.77 -4.80
C TYR A 95 -4.97 9.76 -4.47
N PHE A 96 -4.69 10.73 -3.61
CA PHE A 96 -5.72 11.58 -3.00
C PHE A 96 -6.42 12.56 -3.94
N ASP A 97 -5.72 13.08 -4.95
CA ASP A 97 -6.22 14.22 -5.73
C ASP A 97 -5.85 14.15 -7.21
N THR A 98 -6.86 14.19 -8.07
CA THR A 98 -6.70 14.16 -9.53
C THR A 98 -5.91 15.36 -10.06
N ASN A 99 -6.10 16.56 -9.52
CA ASN A 99 -5.42 17.75 -10.03
C ASN A 99 -3.93 17.72 -9.68
N SER A 100 -3.58 17.29 -8.46
CA SER A 100 -2.20 17.09 -8.02
C SER A 100 -1.51 16.00 -8.85
N TYR A 101 -2.22 14.91 -9.15
CA TYR A 101 -1.70 13.83 -9.99
C TYR A 101 -1.37 14.32 -11.41
N LEU A 102 -2.32 15.01 -12.07
CA LEU A 102 -2.14 15.55 -13.42
C LEU A 102 -1.15 16.72 -13.48
N ALA A 103 -0.85 17.35 -12.34
CA ALA A 103 0.23 18.32 -12.19
C ALA A 103 1.60 17.66 -11.94
N SER A 104 1.71 16.34 -12.17
CA SER A 104 2.93 15.55 -12.04
C SER A 104 3.54 15.52 -10.64
N ARG A 105 2.72 15.52 -9.57
CA ARG A 105 3.19 15.53 -8.15
C ARG A 105 3.22 14.15 -7.48
N CYS A 106 3.11 13.07 -8.26
CA CYS A 106 3.04 11.69 -7.79
C CYS A 106 4.23 10.82 -8.25
N PHE A 107 5.40 11.45 -8.47
CA PHE A 107 6.60 10.75 -8.93
C PHE A 107 7.54 10.41 -7.77
N VAL A 108 8.15 9.23 -7.84
CA VAL A 108 9.14 8.76 -6.88
C VAL A 108 10.30 8.04 -7.56
N HIS A 109 11.36 7.75 -6.80
CA HIS A 109 12.42 6.85 -7.26
C HIS A 109 11.87 5.43 -7.46
N SER A 110 12.34 4.72 -8.49
CA SER A 110 11.87 3.38 -8.86
C SER A 110 11.83 2.38 -7.69
N ASN A 111 12.89 2.34 -6.86
CA ASN A 111 12.90 1.48 -5.67
C ASN A 111 11.81 1.84 -4.65
N VAL A 112 11.46 3.12 -4.52
CA VAL A 112 10.41 3.58 -3.60
C VAL A 112 9.05 3.15 -4.13
N LYS A 113 8.81 3.27 -5.46
CA LYS A 113 7.59 2.75 -6.10
C LYS A 113 7.44 1.25 -5.82
N SER A 114 8.47 0.44 -6.09
CA SER A 114 8.44 -1.00 -5.82
C SER A 114 8.20 -1.30 -4.33
N CYS A 115 8.90 -0.61 -3.43
CA CYS A 115 8.73 -0.76 -1.98
C CYS A 115 7.29 -0.53 -1.52
N VAL A 116 6.65 0.52 -2.00
CA VAL A 116 5.28 0.88 -1.61
C VAL A 116 4.26 -0.09 -2.22
N LEU A 117 4.44 -0.48 -3.50
CA LEU A 117 3.55 -1.45 -4.13
C LEU A 117 3.64 -2.83 -3.46
N ASP A 118 4.84 -3.30 -3.11
CA ASP A 118 5.03 -4.54 -2.33
C ASP A 118 4.39 -4.43 -0.93
N THR A 119 4.44 -3.24 -0.33
CA THR A 119 3.79 -2.97 0.96
C THR A 119 2.29 -3.16 0.86
N TYR A 120 1.66 -2.59 -0.18
CA TYR A 120 0.23 -2.75 -0.39
C TYR A 120 -0.18 -4.17 -0.78
N GLU A 121 0.63 -4.91 -1.53
CA GLU A 121 0.36 -6.33 -1.82
C GLU A 121 0.38 -7.19 -0.54
N LYS A 122 1.28 -6.90 0.41
CA LYS A 122 1.30 -7.55 1.72
C LYS A 122 0.08 -7.16 2.56
N LEU A 123 -0.26 -5.87 2.59
CA LEU A 123 -1.40 -5.35 3.35
C LEU A 123 -2.75 -5.81 2.78
N GLU A 124 -2.85 -6.14 1.49
CA GLU A 124 -4.04 -6.79 0.92
C GLU A 124 -4.35 -8.12 1.64
N LYS A 125 -3.30 -8.82 2.09
CA LYS A 125 -3.42 -10.13 2.76
C LYS A 125 -3.67 -9.98 4.27
N THR A 126 -3.08 -8.98 4.91
CA THR A 126 -3.15 -8.79 6.37
C THR A 126 -4.25 -7.82 6.81
N ALA A 127 -4.73 -6.96 5.91
CA ALA A 127 -5.77 -5.95 6.15
C ALA A 127 -6.72 -5.82 4.93
N PRO A 128 -7.41 -6.91 4.52
CA PRO A 128 -8.12 -7.00 3.23
C PRO A 128 -9.28 -6.02 3.00
N ASN A 129 -9.76 -5.34 4.04
CA ASN A 129 -10.88 -4.39 3.98
C ASN A 129 -10.43 -2.94 4.22
N ARG A 130 -9.15 -2.66 4.05
CA ARG A 130 -8.56 -1.34 4.31
C ARG A 130 -8.08 -0.72 3.01
N LEU A 131 -8.17 0.60 2.96
CA LEU A 131 -7.70 1.43 1.87
C LEU A 131 -6.62 2.37 2.43
N PHE A 132 -5.54 2.56 1.68
CA PHE A 132 -4.43 3.44 2.04
C PHE A 132 -4.34 4.61 1.07
N GLY A 133 -4.18 5.82 1.59
CA GLY A 133 -4.02 7.03 0.78
C GLY A 133 -2.54 7.39 0.59
N ILE A 134 -2.14 7.56 -0.67
CA ILE A 134 -0.90 8.22 -1.06
C ILE A 134 -1.22 9.69 -1.33
N MET A 135 -0.46 10.60 -0.71
CA MET A 135 -0.56 12.04 -0.92
C MET A 135 0.66 12.55 -1.68
N GLU A 136 1.23 13.69 -1.31
CA GLU A 136 2.32 14.29 -2.05
C GLU A 136 3.56 13.39 -2.17
N CYS A 137 4.12 13.35 -3.38
CA CYS A 137 5.42 12.78 -3.69
C CYS A 137 6.29 13.89 -4.32
N SER A 138 7.28 13.51 -5.15
CA SER A 138 8.07 14.46 -5.93
C SER A 138 7.37 14.86 -7.23
N ASN A 139 7.86 15.95 -7.83
CA ASN A 139 7.61 16.22 -9.24
C ASN A 139 8.33 15.19 -10.14
N GLU A 140 7.95 15.07 -11.41
CA GLU A 140 8.58 14.19 -12.42
C GLU A 140 10.12 14.24 -12.39
N HIS A 141 10.69 15.45 -12.29
CA HIS A 141 12.14 15.68 -12.25
C HIS A 141 12.66 16.06 -10.85
N GLY A 142 11.83 15.91 -9.82
CA GLY A 142 12.12 16.37 -8.47
C GLY A 142 12.21 17.90 -8.38
N GLY A 143 13.16 18.41 -7.60
CA GLY A 143 13.32 19.84 -7.35
C GLY A 143 12.24 20.42 -6.45
N LYS A 144 12.24 21.74 -6.30
CA LYS A 144 11.34 22.46 -5.38
C LYS A 144 9.87 22.27 -5.76
N ILE A 145 9.04 21.93 -4.78
CA ILE A 145 7.60 21.75 -4.94
C ILE A 145 6.86 22.55 -3.86
N ALA A 146 6.32 23.72 -4.22
CA ALA A 146 5.60 24.54 -3.26
C ALA A 146 4.26 23.87 -2.82
N PRO A 147 3.84 24.01 -1.56
CA PRO A 147 4.53 24.72 -0.46
C PRO A 147 5.57 23.87 0.30
N HIS A 148 5.73 22.59 -0.08
CA HIS A 148 6.66 21.66 0.57
C HIS A 148 8.12 22.10 0.41
N ARG A 149 8.91 21.79 1.43
CA ARG A 149 10.36 22.03 1.44
C ARG A 149 11.16 20.78 1.09
N THR A 150 10.57 19.60 1.28
CA THR A 150 11.13 18.28 0.96
C THR A 150 10.63 17.79 -0.41
N HIS A 151 10.55 16.48 -0.65
CA HIS A 151 10.04 15.88 -1.88
C HIS A 151 10.82 16.23 -3.16
N GLN A 152 12.11 16.57 -3.04
CA GLN A 152 12.87 17.07 -4.19
C GLN A 152 13.63 15.99 -4.98
N ASN A 153 13.76 14.76 -4.45
CA ASN A 153 14.65 13.76 -5.06
C ASN A 153 13.99 12.37 -5.22
N GLY A 154 12.67 12.25 -5.11
CA GLY A 154 11.96 10.96 -5.27
C GLY A 154 12.04 10.02 -4.07
N LEU A 155 12.58 10.48 -2.92
CA LEU A 155 12.76 9.66 -1.72
C LEU A 155 11.89 10.11 -0.55
N SER A 156 10.79 10.81 -0.81
CA SER A 156 9.81 11.22 0.20
C SER A 156 8.39 10.96 -0.29
N ILE A 157 7.50 10.56 0.62
CA ILE A 157 6.06 10.38 0.36
C ILE A 157 5.28 10.84 1.59
N ASP A 158 4.18 11.56 1.37
CA ASP A 158 3.14 11.79 2.35
C ASP A 158 2.08 10.70 2.22
N PHE A 159 1.71 10.08 3.35
CA PHE A 159 0.66 9.06 3.42
C PHE A 159 -0.44 9.54 4.34
N MET A 160 -1.69 9.29 3.97
CA MET A 160 -2.83 9.59 4.85
C MET A 160 -2.80 8.74 6.10
N THR A 161 -3.22 9.34 7.22
CA THR A 161 -3.60 8.56 8.40
C THR A 161 -4.89 7.79 8.08
N PRO A 162 -4.93 6.45 8.29
CA PRO A 162 -6.17 5.73 8.09
C PRO A 162 -7.19 6.13 9.16
N LEU A 163 -8.47 6.26 8.79
CA LEU A 163 -9.50 6.72 9.69
C LEU A 163 -10.51 5.61 10.05
N LEU A 164 -11.14 5.81 11.21
CA LEU A 164 -12.29 5.08 11.68
C LEU A 164 -13.45 6.05 11.87
N LYS A 165 -14.68 5.60 11.62
CA LYS A 165 -15.91 6.26 12.05
C LYS A 165 -16.74 5.29 12.88
N ASN A 166 -17.00 5.63 14.13
CA ASN A 166 -17.62 4.70 15.10
C ASN A 166 -16.91 3.35 15.19
N GLY A 167 -15.57 3.36 15.09
CA GLY A 167 -14.73 2.16 15.15
C GLY A 167 -14.72 1.29 13.89
N GLN A 168 -15.36 1.74 12.79
CA GLN A 168 -15.33 1.06 11.49
C GLN A 168 -14.45 1.81 10.49
N PRO A 169 -13.77 1.15 9.53
CA PRO A 169 -12.99 1.83 8.50
C PRO A 169 -13.77 2.95 7.81
N TYR A 170 -13.12 4.10 7.61
CA TYR A 170 -13.74 5.29 7.03
C TYR A 170 -12.80 5.97 6.04
N THR A 171 -13.29 6.27 4.83
CA THR A 171 -12.48 6.78 3.70
C THR A 171 -13.13 7.96 2.99
N ASP A 172 -14.29 8.44 3.44
CA ASP A 172 -15.02 9.51 2.73
C ASP A 172 -14.20 10.82 2.69
N LEU A 173 -13.31 11.02 3.68
CA LEU A 173 -12.45 12.20 3.77
C LEU A 173 -11.16 12.08 2.94
N ASP A 174 -10.82 10.89 2.45
CA ASP A 174 -9.57 10.65 1.72
C ASP A 174 -9.57 11.44 0.39
N PHE A 175 -10.74 11.62 -0.23
CA PHE A 175 -10.88 12.30 -1.52
C PHE A 175 -11.18 13.81 -1.39
N ALA A 176 -10.91 14.40 -0.22
CA ALA A 176 -11.10 15.83 0.02
C ALA A 176 -10.07 16.71 -0.72
N GLY A 177 -9.08 16.12 -1.38
CA GLY A 177 -8.03 16.83 -2.10
C GLY A 177 -7.18 17.70 -1.17
N ALA A 178 -6.88 18.93 -1.58
CA ALA A 178 -6.07 19.85 -0.78
C ALA A 178 -6.69 20.19 0.59
N GLN A 179 -8.01 20.04 0.75
CA GLN A 179 -8.69 20.26 2.03
C GLN A 179 -8.37 19.19 3.08
N HIS A 180 -7.84 18.02 2.69
CA HIS A 180 -7.42 16.99 3.63
C HIS A 180 -6.35 17.52 4.60
N TYR A 181 -5.40 18.33 4.09
CA TYR A 181 -4.36 19.03 4.86
C TYR A 181 -4.87 20.09 5.85
N LEU A 182 -6.18 20.35 5.88
CA LEU A 182 -6.81 21.32 6.79
C LEU A 182 -7.60 20.62 7.90
N MET A 183 -7.64 19.29 7.91
CA MET A 183 -8.25 18.53 8.99
C MET A 183 -7.44 18.74 10.28
N ASN A 184 -8.14 18.72 11.43
CA ASN A 184 -7.50 18.87 12.73
C ASN A 184 -7.96 17.73 13.63
N PHE A 185 -7.00 17.08 14.29
CA PHE A 185 -7.29 16.05 15.27
C PHE A 185 -6.81 16.49 16.66
N ASP A 186 -7.65 16.18 17.65
CA ASP A 186 -7.35 16.42 19.06
C ASP A 186 -6.19 15.53 19.54
N ALA A 187 -5.76 15.72 20.79
CA ALA A 187 -4.64 14.96 21.36
C ALA A 187 -4.88 13.45 21.48
N ASN A 188 -6.12 12.97 21.30
CA ASN A 188 -6.47 11.55 21.28
C ASN A 188 -6.73 11.03 19.85
N GLY A 189 -6.44 11.84 18.83
CA GLY A 189 -6.68 11.49 17.43
C GLY A 189 -8.15 11.51 17.01
N ARG A 190 -9.02 12.30 17.65
CA ARG A 190 -10.41 12.49 17.21
C ARG A 190 -10.52 13.70 16.32
N TYR A 191 -11.26 13.59 15.22
CA TYR A 191 -11.48 14.68 14.29
C TYR A 191 -12.32 15.77 14.96
N GLU A 192 -11.87 17.02 14.92
CA GLU A 192 -12.52 18.12 15.64
C GLU A 192 -13.92 18.44 15.09
N ASP A 193 -14.13 18.34 13.77
CA ASP A 193 -15.43 18.65 13.14
C ASP A 193 -16.46 17.51 13.27
N ASP A 194 -16.01 16.27 13.40
CA ASP A 194 -16.85 15.09 13.66
C ASP A 194 -16.14 14.13 14.64
N PRO A 195 -16.37 14.25 15.96
CA PRO A 195 -15.71 13.41 16.96
C PRO A 195 -16.07 11.92 16.90
N THR A 196 -16.97 11.50 16.01
CA THR A 196 -17.17 10.07 15.71
C THR A 196 -16.10 9.50 14.79
N VAL A 197 -15.33 10.38 14.14
CA VAL A 197 -14.18 10.05 13.30
C VAL A 197 -12.89 10.13 14.14
N SER A 198 -12.02 9.14 14.00
CA SER A 198 -10.74 9.09 14.69
C SER A 198 -9.66 8.41 13.86
N ILE A 199 -8.40 8.68 14.16
CA ILE A 199 -7.24 8.01 13.55
C ILE A 199 -7.21 6.53 13.97
N ASP A 200 -6.95 5.65 13.00
CA ASP A 200 -6.61 4.25 13.22
C ASP A 200 -5.09 4.08 13.43
N PHE A 201 -4.66 4.31 14.67
CA PHE A 201 -3.26 4.18 15.05
C PHE A 201 -2.69 2.78 14.83
N GLU A 202 -3.50 1.73 15.00
CA GLU A 202 -3.05 0.35 14.83
C GLU A 202 -2.77 0.07 13.35
N LEU A 203 -3.66 0.49 12.44
CA LEU A 203 -3.42 0.32 11.01
C LEU A 203 -2.25 1.18 10.52
N MET A 204 -2.11 2.42 11.00
CA MET A 204 -0.96 3.26 10.69
C MET A 204 0.36 2.57 11.08
N ALA A 205 0.41 1.96 12.27
CA ALA A 205 1.59 1.21 12.71
C ALA A 205 1.84 -0.05 11.87
N GLN A 206 0.80 -0.79 11.48
CA GLN A 206 0.91 -1.94 10.57
C GLN A 206 1.47 -1.53 9.20
N HIS A 207 1.01 -0.38 8.66
CA HIS A 207 1.53 0.16 7.41
C HIS A 207 3.02 0.46 7.52
N LEU A 208 3.44 1.22 8.54
CA LEU A 208 4.86 1.57 8.73
C LEU A 208 5.75 0.34 8.94
N LEU A 209 5.30 -0.67 9.71
CA LEU A 209 6.05 -1.92 9.88
C LEU A 209 6.23 -2.67 8.56
N THR A 210 5.16 -2.80 7.79
CA THR A 210 5.20 -3.47 6.49
C THR A 210 6.06 -2.70 5.50
N LEU A 211 6.00 -1.36 5.54
CA LEU A 211 6.82 -0.47 4.73
C LEU A 211 8.31 -0.61 5.08
N ILE A 212 8.67 -0.69 6.36
CA ILE A 212 10.05 -0.94 6.80
C ILE A 212 10.56 -2.29 6.29
N GLU A 213 9.71 -3.33 6.33
CA GLU A 213 10.06 -4.65 5.81
C GLU A 213 10.30 -4.62 4.30
N SER A 214 9.36 -4.04 3.53
CA SER A 214 9.45 -3.93 2.08
C SER A 214 10.57 -2.99 1.62
N ALA A 215 10.91 -1.97 2.41
CA ALA A 215 12.06 -1.12 2.13
C ALA A 215 13.36 -1.95 2.12
N ARG A 216 13.51 -2.87 3.09
CA ARG A 216 14.72 -3.70 3.18
C ARG A 216 14.90 -4.60 1.96
N THR A 217 13.81 -5.15 1.41
CA THR A 217 13.84 -6.02 0.21
C THR A 217 14.05 -5.23 -1.08
N ASN A 218 13.71 -3.93 -1.08
CA ASN A 218 13.83 -3.04 -2.24
C ASN A 218 15.09 -2.14 -2.20
N GLY A 219 16.11 -2.51 -1.43
CA GLY A 219 17.37 -1.74 -1.37
C GLY A 219 17.23 -0.36 -0.72
N LEU A 220 16.28 -0.21 0.19
CA LEU A 220 15.97 1.01 0.91
C LEU A 220 16.03 0.81 2.42
N THR A 221 16.06 1.94 3.13
CA THR A 221 15.72 2.06 4.55
C THR A 221 14.77 3.22 4.73
N ILE A 222 14.01 3.22 5.83
CA ILE A 222 13.26 4.40 6.28
C ILE A 222 14.21 5.24 7.12
N GLU A 223 14.53 6.45 6.65
CA GLU A 223 15.44 7.37 7.34
C GLU A 223 14.71 8.10 8.46
N LYS A 224 13.46 8.49 8.23
CA LYS A 224 12.67 9.28 9.19
C LYS A 224 11.19 9.25 8.82
N VAL A 225 10.35 9.27 9.85
CA VAL A 225 8.91 9.55 9.74
C VAL A 225 8.63 10.89 10.44
N ILE A 226 8.02 11.83 9.73
CA ILE A 226 7.54 13.10 10.28
C ILE A 226 6.04 12.97 10.52
N TRP A 227 5.63 13.17 11.77
CA TRP A 227 4.24 13.08 12.18
C TRP A 227 4.02 13.91 13.45
N LYS A 228 2.76 14.27 13.74
CA LYS A 228 2.39 15.08 14.91
C LYS A 228 2.89 14.46 16.21
N MET A 229 3.66 15.24 16.97
CA MET A 229 4.40 14.75 18.12
C MET A 229 3.50 14.28 19.26
N GLU A 230 2.36 14.94 19.45
CA GLU A 230 1.40 14.68 20.53
C GLU A 230 0.66 13.35 20.36
N LEU A 231 0.54 12.84 19.13
CA LEU A 231 -0.17 11.59 18.83
C LEU A 231 0.73 10.35 18.92
N ARG A 232 2.03 10.53 19.17
CA ARG A 232 3.02 9.43 19.22
C ARG A 232 2.73 8.43 20.32
N ASP A 233 2.24 8.89 21.47
CA ASP A 233 1.91 8.02 22.59
C ASP A 233 0.73 7.11 22.25
N GLU A 234 -0.30 7.63 21.57
CA GLU A 234 -1.43 6.85 21.07
C GLU A 234 -0.98 5.82 20.02
N LEU A 235 -0.11 6.22 19.07
CA LEU A 235 0.48 5.29 18.12
C LEU A 235 1.21 4.14 18.81
N PHE A 236 2.08 4.44 19.77
CA PHE A 236 2.89 3.43 20.47
C PHE A 236 2.12 2.63 21.52
N ALA A 237 0.91 3.05 21.92
CA ALA A 237 0.05 2.29 22.81
C ALA A 237 -0.52 1.02 22.14
N THR A 238 -0.67 1.05 20.82
CA THR A 238 -1.21 -0.05 20.00
C THR A 238 -0.31 -1.30 19.96
N GLU A 239 -0.82 -2.44 19.50
CA GLU A 239 -0.02 -3.68 19.44
C GLU A 239 1.09 -3.54 18.40
N SER A 240 0.75 -3.07 17.20
CA SER A 240 1.73 -2.81 16.14
C SER A 240 2.61 -1.60 16.47
N GLY A 241 2.09 -0.60 17.18
CA GLY A 241 2.86 0.54 17.65
C GLY A 241 4.06 0.16 18.52
N LYS A 242 3.88 -0.80 19.44
CA LYS A 242 4.97 -1.33 20.27
C LYS A 242 6.04 -2.01 19.42
N LYS A 243 5.64 -2.81 18.43
CA LYS A 243 6.56 -3.44 17.47
C LYS A 243 7.28 -2.39 16.62
N LEU A 244 6.58 -1.33 16.21
CA LEU A 244 7.13 -0.21 15.46
C LEU A 244 8.19 0.53 16.28
N GLN A 245 7.92 0.81 17.54
CA GLN A 245 8.90 1.42 18.45
C GLN A 245 10.15 0.53 18.61
N GLN A 246 9.98 -0.78 18.74
CA GLN A 246 11.07 -1.75 18.83
C GLN A 246 11.89 -1.87 17.53
N SER A 247 11.30 -1.53 16.37
CA SER A 247 12.01 -1.55 15.09
C SER A 247 13.16 -0.54 15.00
N GLY A 248 13.17 0.46 15.88
CA GLY A 248 14.17 1.52 15.92
C GLY A 248 13.99 2.60 14.85
N VAL A 249 12.85 2.62 14.13
CA VAL A 249 12.54 3.70 13.19
C VAL A 249 12.49 5.04 13.90
N TYR A 250 13.11 6.05 13.30
CA TYR A 250 13.08 7.40 13.84
C TYR A 250 11.76 8.09 13.45
N ILE A 251 10.91 8.34 14.46
CA ILE A 251 9.74 9.22 14.34
C ILE A 251 10.07 10.54 15.03
N THR A 252 9.85 11.66 14.35
CA THR A 252 10.28 12.99 14.80
C THR A 252 9.82 13.31 16.22
N THR A 253 10.77 13.79 17.03
CA THR A 253 10.56 14.22 18.43
C THR A 253 10.61 15.73 18.62
N ASN A 254 10.97 16.46 17.56
CA ASN A 254 11.09 17.91 17.60
C ASN A 254 10.73 18.51 16.23
N LEU A 255 9.56 19.15 16.16
CA LEU A 255 9.07 19.89 15.01
C LEU A 255 8.77 21.33 15.42
N THR A 256 8.97 22.27 14.49
CA THR A 256 8.48 23.63 14.68
C THR A 256 6.96 23.60 14.83
N PRO A 257 6.33 24.49 15.63
CA PRO A 257 4.88 24.48 15.85
C PRO A 257 4.05 24.43 14.57
N LEU A 258 4.43 25.22 13.55
CA LEU A 258 3.74 25.23 12.26
C LEU A 258 3.76 23.88 11.55
N ILE A 259 4.93 23.25 11.44
CA ILE A 259 5.05 21.93 10.81
C ILE A 259 4.29 20.87 11.63
N ASN A 260 4.42 20.90 12.96
CA ASN A 260 3.74 19.94 13.83
C ASN A 260 2.20 20.01 13.69
N ALA A 261 1.65 21.21 13.57
CA ALA A 261 0.21 21.43 13.45
C ALA A 261 -0.38 20.96 12.10
N LEU A 262 0.46 20.70 11.10
CA LEU A 262 0.01 20.29 9.76
C LEU A 262 0.09 18.78 9.52
N HIS A 263 0.53 17.96 10.49
CA HIS A 263 0.80 16.52 10.25
C HIS A 263 0.01 15.62 11.21
N ASP A 264 -1.26 15.91 11.51
CA ASP A 264 -2.18 14.96 12.16
C ASP A 264 -2.96 14.10 11.16
N ASP A 265 -3.37 14.68 10.03
CA ASP A 265 -4.12 14.01 8.97
C ASP A 265 -3.26 13.07 8.11
N HIS A 266 -1.95 13.32 8.06
CA HIS A 266 -1.00 12.54 7.28
C HIS A 266 0.35 12.38 8.01
N TYR A 267 1.17 11.45 7.52
CA TYR A 267 2.56 11.28 7.95
C TYR A 267 3.48 11.22 6.75
N HIS A 268 4.60 11.93 6.87
CA HIS A 268 5.63 12.02 5.85
C HIS A 268 6.71 10.99 6.12
N VAL A 269 7.15 10.26 5.09
CA VAL A 269 8.21 9.26 5.19
C VAL A 269 9.35 9.62 4.26
N ASP A 270 10.54 9.83 4.84
CA ASP A 270 11.79 9.94 4.11
C ASP A 270 12.44 8.55 4.00
N PHE A 271 12.73 8.14 2.77
CA PHE A 271 13.47 6.94 2.42
C PHE A 271 14.94 7.26 2.17
N LYS A 272 15.77 6.23 2.26
CA LYS A 272 17.19 6.29 1.90
C LYS A 272 17.62 5.06 1.11
N LEU A 273 18.28 5.29 -0.02
CA LEU A 273 18.92 4.25 -0.83
C LEU A 273 20.07 3.60 -0.05
N LYS A 274 20.17 2.27 -0.13
CA LYS A 274 21.30 1.50 0.41
C LYS A 274 22.50 1.48 -0.53
#